data_AF-A0A072TLH3-F1
#
_entry.id   AF-A0A072TLH3-F1
#
_cell.length_a   1.000
_cell.length_b   1.000
_cell.length_c   1.000
_cell.angle_alpha   90.00
_cell.angle_beta   90.00
_cell.angle_gamma   90.00
#
_symmetry.space_group_name_H-M   'P 1'
#
loop_
_entity.id
_entity.type
_entity.pdbx_description
1 polymer ?
#
loop_
_entity_poly.entity_id
_entity_poly.type
_entity_poly.pdbx_seq_one_letter_code
_entity_poly.pdbx_strand_id
1 'polypeptide(L)'
;MSRYRGPRLKKIRRLGALPGLTRKTPKSGSNLKKKFNSGKKEQYRIRLQEKQKLRFHYGLTERQLLRYVHIAGKAKRSTGQVLLQLLEMRLDNILFRLGMASTIPGARQLVNHRHILVNGRIVNIPSFRCKPRDIITTKDNQRSKGLVQNYIASSDPGKLPSHLTIDTLEYKGLVNKILDRKPTYTSVLGKRKGVGIERTKFVKQANPRFGKVRRTNNSFRRVSSIDAASDTSIVDLSIERKVTPTGYGMSRSTKGLSSGVVSDPKDSRKLSSTVLREGTAYSDRGEQAILEGDSEIAEAWFDQAAEYWKQAIALTPGNYIEAQNWLKITKRFEFE
;
A
#
# COMPACT_ATOMS: atom_id res chain seq x y z
N MET A 1 -29.13 -12.64 6.51
CA MET A 1 -27.82 -12.13 6.02
C MET A 1 -27.63 -10.66 6.36
N SER A 2 -26.57 -10.32 7.08
CA SER A 2 -26.19 -8.93 7.37
C SER A 2 -25.79 -8.19 6.08
N ARG A 3 -26.36 -7.00 5.83
CA ARG A 3 -26.02 -6.11 4.71
C ARG A 3 -26.16 -4.65 5.12
N TYR A 4 -25.42 -3.76 4.47
CA TYR A 4 -25.60 -2.32 4.67
C TYR A 4 -26.91 -1.85 4.02
N ARG A 5 -27.83 -1.32 4.84
CA ARG A 5 -29.12 -0.73 4.39
C ARG A 5 -29.18 0.78 4.57
N GLY A 6 -28.12 1.38 5.10
CA GLY A 6 -28.08 2.82 5.41
C GLY A 6 -27.95 3.72 4.17
N PRO A 7 -27.85 5.05 4.39
CA PRO A 7 -27.80 6.04 3.32
C PRO A 7 -26.55 5.84 2.45
N ARG A 8 -26.76 5.59 1.15
CA ARG A 8 -25.69 5.28 0.19
C ARG A 8 -24.91 6.52 -0.25
N LEU A 9 -25.61 7.63 -0.54
CA LEU A 9 -24.98 8.89 -0.95
C LEU A 9 -24.05 9.47 0.13
N LYS A 10 -24.36 9.24 1.42
CA LYS A 10 -23.49 9.64 2.55
C LYS A 10 -22.12 8.95 2.48
N LYS A 11 -22.08 7.66 2.08
CA LYS A 11 -20.81 6.93 1.93
C LYS A 11 -20.02 7.40 0.71
N ILE A 12 -20.69 7.70 -0.39
CA ILE A 12 -20.06 8.18 -1.62
C ILE A 12 -19.45 9.58 -1.45
N ARG A 13 -20.15 10.49 -0.78
CA ARG A 13 -19.57 11.81 -0.45
C ARG A 13 -18.28 11.70 0.36
N ARG A 14 -18.17 10.70 1.25
CA ARG A 14 -16.99 10.48 2.09
C ARG A 14 -15.87 9.72 1.39
N LEU A 15 -16.20 8.68 0.61
CA LEU A 15 -15.24 7.72 0.07
C LEU A 15 -14.91 7.94 -1.41
N GLY A 16 -15.71 8.72 -2.13
CA GLY A 16 -15.61 8.92 -3.57
C GLY A 16 -16.56 8.02 -4.36
N ALA A 17 -16.29 7.88 -5.66
CA ALA A 17 -17.14 7.14 -6.59
C ALA A 17 -17.15 5.63 -6.28
N LEU A 18 -18.35 5.07 -6.09
CA LEU A 18 -18.58 3.64 -5.83
C LEU A 18 -19.67 3.11 -6.77
N PRO A 19 -19.32 2.70 -8.01
CA PRO A 19 -20.31 2.36 -9.03
C PRO A 19 -21.19 1.16 -8.63
N GLY A 20 -20.64 0.18 -7.92
CA GLY A 20 -21.41 -0.98 -7.44
C GLY A 20 -22.51 -0.64 -6.42
N LEU A 21 -22.44 0.51 -5.73
CA LEU A 21 -23.36 0.85 -4.65
C LEU A 21 -24.60 1.64 -5.12
N THR A 22 -24.41 2.63 -6.00
CA THR A 22 -25.49 3.44 -6.59
C THR A 22 -25.02 4.09 -7.89
N ARG A 23 -25.96 4.29 -8.82
CA ARG A 23 -25.74 5.07 -10.06
C ARG A 23 -25.91 6.57 -9.86
N LYS A 24 -26.63 6.97 -8.80
CA LYS A 24 -26.89 8.39 -8.49
C LYS A 24 -25.60 9.10 -8.10
N THR A 25 -25.26 10.17 -8.79
CA THR A 25 -24.18 11.06 -8.38
C THR A 25 -24.65 11.92 -7.19
N PRO A 26 -23.79 12.14 -6.18
CA PRO A 26 -24.14 13.10 -5.14
C PRO A 26 -24.22 14.48 -5.77
N LYS A 27 -25.33 15.20 -5.56
CA LYS A 27 -25.39 16.62 -5.89
C LYS A 27 -24.20 17.34 -5.22
N SER A 28 -23.56 18.26 -5.94
CA SER A 28 -22.58 19.19 -5.38
C SER A 28 -23.33 20.12 -4.41
N GLY A 29 -23.54 19.66 -3.18
CA GLY A 29 -24.34 20.37 -2.18
C GLY A 29 -23.48 21.29 -1.35
N SER A 30 -23.60 22.60 -1.60
CA SER A 30 -23.63 23.74 -0.65
C SER A 30 -22.64 23.81 0.53
N ASN A 31 -21.54 23.05 0.55
CA ASN A 31 -20.50 23.12 1.57
C ASN A 31 -19.33 24.04 1.17
N LEU A 32 -19.61 25.15 0.50
CA LEU A 32 -18.60 26.20 0.30
C LEU A 32 -18.26 26.90 1.63
N LYS A 33 -19.15 26.85 2.64
CA LYS A 33 -18.99 27.58 3.90
C LYS A 33 -18.29 26.82 5.04
N LYS A 34 -17.99 25.52 4.90
CA LYS A 34 -17.27 24.73 5.93
C LYS A 34 -16.31 23.72 5.28
N LYS A 35 -15.33 24.21 4.53
CA LYS A 35 -14.13 23.40 4.24
C LYS A 35 -13.25 23.40 5.49
N PHE A 36 -13.64 22.62 6.50
CA PHE A 36 -12.65 22.07 7.41
C PHE A 36 -11.81 21.12 6.56
N ASN A 37 -10.79 21.66 5.89
CA ASN A 37 -9.75 20.87 5.29
C ASN A 37 -9.13 20.09 6.43
N SER A 38 -9.60 18.85 6.64
CA SER A 38 -8.82 17.91 7.43
C SER A 38 -7.46 17.86 6.76
N GLY A 39 -6.42 18.32 7.45
CA GLY A 39 -5.08 18.55 6.90
C GLY A 39 -4.45 17.31 6.24
N LYS A 40 -3.12 17.29 6.12
CA LYS A 40 -2.40 16.14 5.55
C LYS A 40 -2.93 14.84 6.18
N LYS A 41 -3.49 13.95 5.37
CA LYS A 41 -4.11 12.72 5.86
C LYS A 41 -2.99 11.78 6.29
N GLU A 42 -3.07 11.32 7.54
CA GLU A 42 -2.21 10.26 8.05
C GLU A 42 -2.28 9.01 7.15
N GLN A 43 -1.16 8.28 7.06
CA GLN A 43 -1.07 7.05 6.26
C GLN A 43 -2.15 6.02 6.64
N TYR A 44 -2.46 5.89 7.93
CA TYR A 44 -3.52 5.01 8.41
C TYR A 44 -4.89 5.38 7.85
N ARG A 45 -5.24 6.67 7.85
CA ARG A 45 -6.51 7.16 7.31
C ARG A 45 -6.66 6.85 5.82
N ILE A 46 -5.58 6.96 5.06
CA ILE A 46 -5.55 6.62 3.62
C ILE A 46 -5.84 5.14 3.43
N ARG A 47 -5.10 4.26 4.13
CA ARG A 47 -5.29 2.79 4.06
C ARG A 47 -6.69 2.37 4.50
N LEU A 48 -7.21 2.99 5.56
CA LEU A 48 -8.57 2.75 6.05
C LEU A 48 -9.62 3.16 5.01
N GLN A 49 -9.46 4.32 4.36
CA GLN A 49 -10.37 4.77 3.31
C GLN A 49 -10.38 3.80 2.14
N GLU A 50 -9.22 3.33 1.69
CA GLU A 50 -9.13 2.40 0.57
C GLU A 50 -9.79 1.04 0.89
N LYS A 51 -9.56 0.52 2.10
CA LYS A 51 -10.27 -0.67 2.60
C LYS A 51 -11.79 -0.46 2.60
N GLN A 52 -12.27 0.69 3.09
CA GLN A 52 -13.70 0.98 3.14
C GLN A 52 -14.30 1.14 1.74
N LYS A 53 -13.59 1.74 0.78
CA LYS A 53 -14.03 1.79 -0.62
C LYS A 53 -14.28 0.38 -1.16
N LEU A 54 -13.31 -0.52 -0.99
CA LEU A 54 -13.43 -1.92 -1.37
C LEU A 54 -14.66 -2.58 -0.73
N ARG A 55 -14.80 -2.45 0.59
CA ARG A 55 -15.92 -3.04 1.34
C ARG A 55 -17.28 -2.57 0.84
N PHE A 56 -17.47 -1.26 0.67
CA PHE A 56 -18.75 -0.71 0.25
C PHE A 56 -19.03 -0.89 -1.25
N HIS A 57 -17.99 -0.97 -2.08
CA HIS A 57 -18.14 -1.29 -3.50
C HIS A 57 -18.79 -2.67 -3.67
N TYR A 58 -18.20 -3.71 -3.09
CA TYR A 58 -18.68 -5.10 -3.21
C TYR A 58 -19.78 -5.48 -2.20
N GLY A 59 -20.18 -4.56 -1.31
CA GLY A 59 -21.24 -4.80 -0.31
C GLY A 59 -20.91 -5.86 0.75
N LEU A 60 -19.63 -5.99 1.11
CA LEU A 60 -19.14 -7.01 2.04
C LEU A 60 -19.25 -6.58 3.51
N THR A 61 -19.29 -7.55 4.42
CA THR A 61 -19.02 -7.30 5.84
C THR A 61 -17.51 -7.30 6.11
N GLU A 62 -17.09 -6.65 7.20
CA GLU A 62 -15.68 -6.61 7.59
C GLU A 62 -15.10 -8.03 7.79
N ARG A 63 -15.85 -8.89 8.48
CA ARG A 63 -15.49 -10.29 8.71
C ARG A 63 -15.33 -11.08 7.40
N GLN A 64 -16.18 -10.82 6.41
CA GLN A 64 -16.05 -11.46 5.09
C GLN A 64 -14.82 -10.95 4.36
N LEU A 65 -14.55 -9.64 4.37
CA LEU A 65 -13.37 -9.07 3.75
C LEU A 65 -12.08 -9.64 4.36
N LEU A 66 -12.00 -9.74 5.69
CA LEU A 66 -10.86 -10.37 6.38
C LEU A 66 -10.65 -11.82 5.94
N ARG A 67 -11.73 -12.60 5.77
CA ARG A 67 -11.65 -13.97 5.27
C ARG A 67 -11.06 -14.00 3.85
N TYR A 68 -11.49 -13.11 2.95
CA TYR A 68 -10.94 -13.03 1.60
C TYR A 68 -9.45 -12.64 1.60
N VAL A 69 -9.03 -11.73 2.48
CA VAL A 69 -7.62 -11.36 2.65
C VAL A 69 -6.80 -12.56 3.11
N HIS A 70 -7.29 -13.33 4.09
CA HIS A 70 -6.60 -14.53 4.56
C HIS A 70 -6.48 -15.61 3.47
N ILE A 71 -7.53 -15.81 2.67
CA ILE A 71 -7.49 -16.73 1.52
C ILE A 71 -6.49 -16.24 0.47
N ALA A 72 -6.48 -14.93 0.18
CA ALA A 72 -5.54 -14.34 -0.78
C ALA A 72 -4.08 -14.41 -0.29
N GLY A 73 -3.84 -14.26 1.02
CA GLY A 73 -2.51 -14.35 1.63
C GLY A 73 -1.90 -15.74 1.58
N LYS A 74 -2.73 -16.79 1.47
CA LYS A 74 -2.26 -18.19 1.28
C LYS A 74 -1.89 -18.50 -0.18
N ALA A 75 -2.28 -17.66 -1.13
CA ALA A 75 -2.02 -17.91 -2.54
C ALA A 75 -0.56 -17.58 -2.91
N LYS A 76 0.01 -18.31 -3.87
CA LYS A 76 1.38 -18.09 -4.36
C LYS A 76 1.56 -16.80 -5.17
N ARG A 77 0.47 -16.19 -5.63
CA ARG A 77 0.45 -14.96 -6.44
C ARG A 77 0.40 -13.72 -5.54
N SER A 78 0.60 -12.52 -6.11
CA SER A 78 0.46 -11.26 -5.38
C SER A 78 -0.88 -11.17 -4.65
N THR A 79 -0.85 -10.96 -3.33
CA THR A 79 -2.03 -10.98 -2.47
C THR A 79 -3.10 -9.98 -2.91
N GLY A 80 -2.71 -8.78 -3.33
CA GLY A 80 -3.64 -7.75 -3.79
C GLY A 80 -4.37 -8.14 -5.08
N GLN A 81 -3.65 -8.76 -6.03
CA GLN A 81 -4.24 -9.25 -7.28
C GLN A 81 -5.23 -10.39 -7.00
N VAL A 82 -4.84 -11.36 -6.17
CA VAL A 82 -5.70 -12.49 -5.81
C VAL A 82 -6.93 -12.03 -5.04
N LEU A 83 -6.79 -11.07 -4.12
CA LEU A 83 -7.93 -10.50 -3.39
C LEU A 83 -8.96 -9.92 -4.35
N LEU A 84 -8.53 -9.06 -5.28
CA LEU A 84 -9.43 -8.44 -6.25
C LEU A 84 -10.06 -9.47 -7.18
N GLN A 85 -9.29 -10.46 -7.62
CA GLN A 85 -9.80 -11.58 -8.41
C GLN A 85 -10.89 -12.36 -7.64
N LEU A 86 -10.69 -12.65 -6.36
CA LEU A 86 -11.69 -13.33 -5.53
C LEU A 86 -12.97 -12.52 -5.37
N LEU A 87 -12.87 -11.20 -5.26
CA LEU A 87 -14.02 -10.31 -5.13
C LEU A 87 -14.78 -10.14 -6.44
N GLU A 88 -14.06 -10.07 -7.57
CA GLU A 88 -14.70 -9.88 -8.87
C GLU A 88 -15.45 -11.13 -9.33
N MET A 89 -14.94 -12.33 -9.00
CA MET A 89 -15.51 -13.63 -9.37
C MET A 89 -16.73 -14.04 -8.52
N ARG A 90 -17.31 -13.14 -7.73
CA ARG A 90 -18.54 -13.40 -6.97
C ARG A 90 -19.77 -13.30 -7.87
N LEU A 91 -20.74 -14.19 -7.69
CA LEU A 91 -21.96 -14.23 -8.50
C LEU A 91 -22.72 -12.89 -8.53
N ASP A 92 -22.89 -12.22 -7.39
CA ASP A 92 -23.55 -10.91 -7.35
C ASP A 92 -22.78 -9.82 -8.11
N ASN A 93 -21.46 -9.87 -8.09
CA ASN A 93 -20.63 -8.95 -8.85
C ASN A 93 -20.63 -9.26 -10.35
N ILE A 94 -20.58 -10.53 -10.74
CA ILE A 94 -20.63 -10.96 -12.14
C ILE A 94 -21.96 -10.52 -12.78
N LEU A 95 -23.09 -10.71 -12.10
CA LEU A 95 -24.40 -10.23 -12.57
C LEU A 95 -24.46 -8.71 -12.77
N PHE A 96 -23.84 -7.95 -11.85
CA PHE A 96 -23.71 -6.51 -11.99
C PHE A 96 -22.84 -6.13 -13.19
N ARG A 97 -21.74 -6.86 -13.43
CA ARG A 97 -20.84 -6.61 -14.57
C ARG A 97 -21.47 -6.98 -15.91
N LEU A 98 -22.28 -8.03 -15.96
CA LEU A 98 -23.04 -8.44 -17.13
C LEU A 98 -24.18 -7.47 -17.48
N GLY A 99 -24.51 -6.50 -16.61
CA GLY A 99 -25.63 -5.59 -16.84
C GLY A 99 -27.01 -6.20 -16.53
N MET A 100 -27.06 -7.45 -16.08
CA MET A 100 -28.30 -8.12 -15.61
C MET A 100 -28.85 -7.50 -14.32
N ALA A 101 -28.07 -6.64 -13.67
CA ALA A 101 -28.49 -5.85 -12.53
C ALA A 101 -27.84 -4.46 -12.54
N SER A 102 -28.64 -3.46 -12.18
CA SER A 102 -28.24 -2.05 -12.08
C SER A 102 -27.16 -1.75 -11.03
N THR A 103 -27.21 -2.43 -9.88
CA THR A 103 -26.29 -2.23 -8.74
C THR A 103 -26.05 -3.57 -8.04
N ILE A 104 -24.94 -3.70 -7.30
CA ILE A 104 -24.60 -4.93 -6.56
C ILE A 104 -25.67 -5.29 -5.50
N PRO A 105 -26.24 -4.34 -4.72
CA PRO A 105 -27.37 -4.65 -3.84
C PRO A 105 -28.59 -5.21 -4.57
N GLY A 106 -28.86 -4.75 -5.80
CA GLY A 106 -29.92 -5.29 -6.65
C GLY A 106 -29.60 -6.69 -7.16
N ALA A 107 -28.38 -6.92 -7.65
CA ALA A 107 -27.90 -8.25 -8.05
C ALA A 107 -28.02 -9.26 -6.90
N ARG A 108 -27.64 -8.84 -5.69
CA ARG A 108 -27.76 -9.65 -4.47
C ARG A 108 -29.20 -10.04 -4.16
N GLN A 109 -30.15 -9.13 -4.42
CA GLN A 109 -31.58 -9.41 -4.24
C GLN A 109 -32.07 -10.45 -5.25
N LEU A 110 -31.69 -10.31 -6.52
CA LEU A 110 -32.03 -11.28 -7.57
C LEU A 110 -31.53 -12.70 -7.23
N VAL A 111 -30.28 -12.81 -6.77
CA VAL A 111 -29.70 -14.09 -6.36
C VAL A 111 -30.45 -14.66 -5.16
N ASN A 112 -30.62 -13.88 -4.08
CA ASN A 112 -31.31 -14.36 -2.87
C ASN A 112 -32.74 -14.85 -3.16
N HIS A 113 -33.43 -14.22 -4.11
CA HIS A 113 -34.80 -14.56 -4.50
C HIS A 113 -34.89 -15.69 -5.54
N ARG A 114 -33.78 -16.40 -5.82
CA ARG A 114 -33.74 -17.58 -6.70
C ARG A 114 -34.13 -17.28 -8.16
N HIS A 115 -33.82 -16.08 -8.65
CA HIS A 115 -34.05 -15.72 -10.06
C HIS A 115 -32.92 -16.18 -11.00
N ILE A 116 -31.77 -16.58 -10.46
CA ILE A 116 -30.55 -16.86 -11.21
C ILE A 116 -30.21 -18.35 -11.16
N LEU A 117 -29.82 -18.87 -12.32
CA LEU A 117 -29.32 -20.21 -12.53
C LEU A 117 -27.84 -20.14 -12.90
N VAL A 118 -27.04 -21.07 -12.38
CA VAL A 118 -25.66 -21.29 -12.81
C VAL A 118 -25.55 -22.72 -13.29
N ASN A 119 -25.15 -22.91 -14.55
CA ASN A 119 -25.09 -24.22 -15.21
C ASN A 119 -26.41 -25.01 -15.05
N GLY A 120 -27.55 -24.33 -15.22
CA GLY A 120 -28.89 -24.92 -15.09
C GLY A 120 -29.39 -25.15 -13.66
N ARG A 121 -28.58 -24.88 -12.62
CA ARG A 121 -28.98 -25.08 -11.21
C ARG A 121 -29.27 -23.76 -10.51
N ILE A 122 -30.30 -23.75 -9.65
CA ILE A 122 -30.65 -22.56 -8.86
C ILE A 122 -29.55 -22.28 -7.83
N VAL A 123 -28.98 -21.08 -7.89
CA VAL A 123 -28.01 -20.61 -6.90
C VAL A 123 -28.56 -19.39 -6.19
N ASN A 124 -28.78 -19.52 -4.89
CA ASN A 124 -29.33 -18.45 -4.03
C ASN A 124 -28.28 -17.79 -3.12
N ILE A 125 -26.99 -18.09 -3.33
CA ILE A 125 -25.88 -17.60 -2.52
C ILE A 125 -25.11 -16.52 -3.30
N PRO A 126 -25.19 -15.23 -2.91
CA PRO A 126 -24.49 -14.16 -3.61
C PRO A 126 -22.96 -14.26 -3.56
N SER A 127 -22.43 -14.91 -2.52
CA SER A 127 -21.00 -15.19 -2.37
C SER A 127 -20.52 -16.43 -3.13
N PHE A 128 -21.37 -17.04 -3.94
CA PHE A 128 -20.97 -18.12 -4.84
C PHE A 128 -19.81 -17.63 -5.73
N ARG A 129 -18.77 -18.46 -5.83
CA ARG A 129 -17.57 -18.16 -6.60
C ARG A 129 -17.73 -18.78 -7.98
N CYS A 130 -17.92 -17.94 -8.98
CA CYS A 130 -17.98 -18.38 -10.37
C CYS A 130 -16.60 -18.90 -10.79
N LYS A 131 -16.62 -19.96 -11.58
CA LYS A 131 -15.47 -20.55 -12.25
C LYS A 131 -15.47 -20.12 -13.72
N PRO A 132 -14.31 -20.11 -14.38
CA PRO A 132 -14.29 -19.98 -15.83
C PRO A 132 -15.10 -21.12 -16.47
N ARG A 133 -15.76 -20.79 -17.58
CA ARG A 133 -16.77 -21.57 -18.32
C ARG A 133 -18.12 -21.75 -17.63
N ASP A 134 -18.37 -21.08 -16.51
CA ASP A 134 -19.73 -21.07 -15.94
C ASP A 134 -20.69 -20.27 -16.83
N ILE A 135 -21.86 -20.86 -17.04
CA ILE A 135 -22.99 -20.26 -17.77
C ILE A 135 -23.98 -19.75 -16.72
N ILE A 136 -24.32 -18.47 -16.81
CA ILE A 136 -25.25 -17.78 -15.93
C ILE A 136 -26.51 -17.46 -16.72
N THR A 137 -27.63 -18.02 -16.31
CA THR A 137 -28.93 -17.81 -16.96
C THR A 137 -29.97 -17.32 -15.96
N THR A 138 -31.05 -16.77 -16.49
CA THR A 138 -32.21 -16.37 -15.68
C THR A 138 -33.20 -17.52 -15.60
N LYS A 139 -33.90 -17.67 -14.48
CA LYS A 139 -34.97 -18.66 -14.32
C LYS A 139 -36.09 -18.43 -15.33
N ASP A 140 -36.64 -19.50 -15.89
CA ASP A 140 -37.81 -19.48 -16.79
C ASP A 140 -39.11 -19.15 -16.05
N ASN A 141 -39.22 -17.89 -15.64
CA ASN A 141 -40.44 -17.31 -15.10
C ASN A 141 -40.53 -15.87 -15.60
N GLN A 142 -41.72 -15.47 -16.05
CA GLN A 142 -41.99 -14.15 -16.61
C GLN A 142 -41.51 -13.01 -15.71
N ARG A 143 -41.70 -13.13 -14.38
CA ARG A 143 -41.22 -12.12 -13.41
C ARG A 143 -39.70 -11.98 -13.42
N SER A 144 -38.98 -13.10 -13.53
CA SER A 144 -37.52 -13.11 -13.54
C SER A 144 -36.98 -12.52 -14.84
N LYS A 145 -37.54 -12.97 -15.98
CA LYS A 145 -37.15 -12.50 -17.32
C LYS A 145 -37.42 -11.00 -17.49
N GLY A 146 -38.60 -10.52 -17.09
CA GLY A 146 -38.94 -9.10 -17.16
C GLY A 146 -38.00 -8.19 -16.35
N LEU A 147 -37.60 -8.62 -15.14
CA LEU A 147 -36.63 -7.85 -14.34
C LEU A 147 -35.27 -7.75 -15.03
N VAL A 148 -34.75 -8.86 -15.54
CA VAL A 148 -33.43 -8.92 -16.19
C VAL A 148 -33.44 -8.16 -17.52
N GLN A 149 -34.50 -8.30 -18.31
CA GLN A 149 -34.69 -7.58 -19.57
C GLN A 149 -34.65 -6.06 -19.35
N ASN A 150 -35.36 -5.55 -18.33
CA ASN A 150 -35.35 -4.12 -17.98
C ASN A 150 -33.94 -3.63 -17.60
N TYR A 151 -33.15 -4.46 -16.92
CA TYR A 151 -31.78 -4.09 -16.55
C TYR A 151 -30.84 -4.07 -17.75
N ILE A 152 -30.90 -5.10 -18.61
CA ILE A 152 -30.08 -5.21 -19.82
C ILE A 152 -30.41 -4.07 -20.79
N ALA A 153 -31.69 -3.74 -20.98
CA ALA A 153 -32.11 -2.60 -21.79
C ALA A 153 -31.57 -1.26 -21.27
N SER A 154 -31.38 -1.12 -19.96
CA SER A 154 -30.81 0.08 -19.32
C SER A 154 -29.28 0.09 -19.24
N SER A 155 -28.60 -0.95 -19.74
CA SER A 155 -27.17 -1.16 -19.57
C SER A 155 -26.41 -0.91 -20.86
N ASP A 156 -25.31 -0.16 -20.78
CA ASP A 156 -24.43 0.07 -21.93
C ASP A 156 -23.55 -1.18 -22.19
N PRO A 157 -23.65 -1.83 -23.36
CA PRO A 157 -22.86 -3.02 -23.66
C PRO A 157 -21.35 -2.74 -23.79
N GLY A 158 -20.95 -1.50 -24.10
CA GLY A 158 -19.54 -1.10 -24.25
C GLY A 158 -18.71 -1.14 -22.96
N LYS A 159 -19.32 -1.41 -21.80
CA LYS A 159 -18.65 -1.43 -20.49
C LYS A 159 -18.24 -2.82 -20.02
N LEU A 160 -18.50 -3.85 -20.82
CA LEU A 160 -18.26 -5.25 -20.44
C LEU A 160 -16.76 -5.56 -20.35
N PRO A 161 -16.29 -6.18 -19.25
CA PRO A 161 -14.90 -6.55 -19.13
C PRO A 161 -14.59 -7.80 -19.98
N SER A 162 -13.39 -7.89 -20.53
CA SER A 162 -12.95 -8.94 -21.48
C SER A 162 -13.01 -10.40 -20.99
N HIS A 163 -13.32 -10.63 -19.72
CA HIS A 163 -13.47 -11.97 -19.16
C HIS A 163 -14.93 -12.44 -19.13
N LEU A 164 -15.89 -11.59 -19.50
CA LEU A 164 -17.31 -11.88 -19.54
C LEU A 164 -17.85 -11.66 -20.94
N THR A 165 -18.78 -12.51 -21.35
CA THR A 165 -19.59 -12.35 -22.54
C THR A 165 -21.05 -12.43 -22.15
N ILE A 166 -21.90 -11.68 -22.84
CA ILE A 166 -23.35 -11.72 -22.66
C ILE A 166 -23.98 -11.92 -24.03
N ASP A 167 -24.94 -12.85 -24.07
CA ASP A 167 -25.92 -12.96 -25.14
C ASP A 167 -27.20 -12.25 -24.68
N THR A 168 -27.55 -11.20 -25.40
CA THR A 168 -28.71 -10.34 -25.09
C THR A 168 -30.04 -10.98 -25.47
N LEU A 169 -30.05 -11.94 -26.40
CA LEU A 169 -31.29 -12.60 -26.86
C LEU A 169 -31.72 -13.68 -25.87
N GLU A 170 -30.80 -14.54 -25.47
CA GLU A 170 -31.05 -15.62 -24.50
C GLU A 170 -30.95 -15.16 -23.04
N TYR A 171 -30.54 -13.91 -22.79
CA TYR A 171 -30.21 -13.40 -21.45
C TYR A 171 -29.21 -14.30 -20.71
N LYS A 172 -28.17 -14.70 -21.44
CA LYS A 172 -27.19 -15.70 -21.01
C LYS A 172 -25.82 -15.05 -20.88
N GLY A 173 -25.27 -15.09 -19.68
CA GLY A 173 -23.92 -14.66 -19.39
C GLY A 173 -22.95 -15.84 -19.38
N LEU A 174 -21.75 -15.66 -19.94
CA LEU A 174 -20.69 -16.65 -19.88
C LEU A 174 -19.42 -16.05 -19.27
N VAL A 175 -18.83 -16.78 -18.33
CA VAL A 175 -17.58 -16.41 -17.67
C VAL A 175 -16.43 -17.05 -18.45
N ASN A 176 -15.77 -16.32 -19.35
CA ASN A 176 -14.74 -16.89 -20.22
C ASN A 176 -13.49 -17.34 -19.44
N LYS A 177 -12.97 -16.42 -18.63
CA LYS A 177 -11.70 -16.59 -17.93
C LYS A 177 -11.75 -15.97 -16.55
N ILE A 178 -10.78 -16.35 -15.75
CA ILE A 178 -10.49 -15.63 -14.52
C ILE A 178 -9.94 -14.25 -14.86
N LEU A 179 -10.31 -13.24 -14.07
CA LEU A 179 -9.77 -11.90 -14.22
C LEU A 179 -8.26 -11.89 -13.87
N ASP A 180 -7.41 -11.78 -14.87
CA ASP A 180 -6.01 -11.40 -14.71
C ASP A 180 -5.90 -9.89 -14.89
N ARG A 181 -5.78 -9.17 -13.77
CA ARG A 181 -5.52 -7.74 -13.81
C ARG A 181 -4.04 -7.61 -14.15
N LYS A 182 -3.71 -7.22 -15.39
CA LYS A 182 -2.34 -6.82 -15.71
C LYS A 182 -1.94 -5.76 -14.66
N PRO A 183 -0.79 -5.88 -13.99
CA PRO A 183 -0.27 -4.79 -13.18
C PRO A 183 0.01 -3.64 -14.14
N THR A 184 -0.96 -2.75 -14.30
CA THR A 184 -0.68 -1.46 -14.91
C THR A 184 0.18 -0.74 -13.88
N TYR A 185 1.50 -0.82 -14.05
CA TYR A 185 2.40 0.23 -13.56
C TYR A 185 2.03 1.48 -14.35
N THR A 186 0.93 2.15 -13.99
CA THR A 186 0.70 3.51 -14.45
C THR A 186 1.74 4.34 -13.71
N SER A 187 2.86 4.56 -14.38
CA SER A 187 3.76 5.68 -14.14
C SER A 187 2.89 6.93 -13.96
N VAL A 188 2.69 7.33 -12.71
CA VAL A 188 2.30 8.70 -12.36
C VAL A 188 3.55 9.55 -12.51
N LEU A 189 4.02 9.65 -13.75
CA LEU A 189 4.94 10.68 -14.21
C LEU A 189 4.31 11.17 -15.50
N GLY A 190 3.90 12.43 -15.46
CA GLY A 190 3.17 13.08 -16.54
C GLY A 190 3.88 12.93 -17.87
N LYS A 191 3.09 12.91 -18.95
CA LYS A 191 3.56 13.07 -20.32
C LYS A 191 4.52 14.26 -20.40
N ARG A 192 5.83 14.02 -20.44
CA ARG A 192 6.76 14.92 -21.13
C ARG A 192 6.94 14.34 -22.52
N LYS A 193 6.59 15.17 -23.52
CA LYS A 193 6.76 14.86 -24.94
C LYS A 193 8.25 14.63 -25.23
N GLY A 194 8.49 13.61 -26.05
CA GLY A 194 9.69 13.27 -26.83
C GLY A 194 11.06 13.83 -26.45
N VAL A 195 11.98 12.92 -26.13
CA VAL A 195 13.29 12.80 -26.82
C VAL A 195 13.61 11.29 -26.83
N GLY A 196 13.93 10.75 -28.00
CA GLY A 196 14.28 9.35 -28.17
C GLY A 196 15.67 9.05 -27.62
N ILE A 197 15.80 7.94 -26.89
CA ILE A 197 17.09 7.28 -26.65
C ILE A 197 16.86 5.77 -26.72
N GLU A 198 17.80 5.12 -27.39
CA GLU A 198 17.77 3.78 -27.96
C GLU A 198 17.59 2.64 -26.94
N ARG A 199 16.93 1.57 -27.40
CA ARG A 199 16.89 0.29 -26.69
C ARG A 199 18.23 -0.42 -26.83
N THR A 200 19.11 -0.26 -25.85
CA THR A 200 20.25 -1.18 -25.70
C THR A 200 19.82 -2.44 -24.96
N LYS A 201 20.14 -3.57 -25.59
CA LYS A 201 19.89 -4.94 -25.15
C LYS A 201 20.75 -5.23 -23.92
N PHE A 202 20.18 -5.77 -22.84
CA PHE A 202 20.96 -6.52 -21.84
C PHE A 202 20.23 -7.80 -21.40
N VAL A 203 20.61 -8.88 -22.09
CA VAL A 203 21.03 -10.19 -21.58
C VAL A 203 20.30 -10.75 -20.36
N LYS A 204 19.56 -11.85 -20.60
CA LYS A 204 19.28 -12.92 -19.64
C LYS A 204 20.61 -13.46 -19.11
N GLN A 205 20.81 -13.46 -17.80
CA GLN A 205 21.76 -14.38 -17.17
C GLN A 205 21.06 -15.21 -16.10
N ALA A 206 21.34 -16.51 -16.19
CA ALA A 206 20.80 -17.58 -15.38
C ALA A 206 21.38 -17.58 -13.96
N ASN A 207 20.62 -18.18 -13.03
CA ASN A 207 21.11 -18.64 -11.73
C ASN A 207 22.40 -19.46 -11.87
N PRO A 208 23.29 -19.39 -10.87
CA PRO A 208 23.33 -20.52 -9.95
C PRO A 208 23.64 -20.12 -8.50
N ARG A 209 22.95 -20.72 -7.52
CA ARG A 209 23.58 -21.57 -6.50
C ARG A 209 22.55 -22.02 -5.46
N PHE A 210 22.47 -23.34 -5.37
CA PHE A 210 21.81 -24.10 -4.33
C PHE A 210 22.43 -23.81 -2.95
N GLY A 211 21.57 -23.61 -1.95
CA GLY A 211 21.90 -23.77 -0.54
C GLY A 211 20.75 -24.52 0.13
N LYS A 212 20.91 -25.84 0.28
CA LYS A 212 19.98 -26.71 1.03
C LYS A 212 20.02 -26.30 2.51
N VAL A 213 18.90 -25.88 3.09
CA VAL A 213 18.75 -25.83 4.55
C VAL A 213 17.94 -27.04 5.00
N ARG A 214 18.62 -27.89 5.77
CA ARG A 214 18.08 -29.08 6.43
C ARG A 214 16.95 -28.68 7.38
N ARG A 215 15.85 -29.44 7.28
CA ARG A 215 14.83 -29.54 8.34
C ARG A 215 15.39 -30.43 9.43
N THR A 216 15.43 -29.95 10.66
CA THR A 216 15.41 -30.82 11.84
C THR A 216 14.08 -30.61 12.56
N ASN A 217 13.40 -31.71 12.77
CA ASN A 217 12.27 -31.82 13.67
C ASN A 217 12.79 -31.62 15.09
N ASN A 218 12.07 -30.91 15.94
CA ASN A 218 11.88 -31.45 17.28
C ASN A 218 10.53 -31.07 17.88
N SER A 219 9.95 -32.08 18.47
CA SER A 219 8.66 -32.14 19.11
C SER A 219 8.84 -32.11 20.63
N PHE A 220 7.78 -31.63 21.30
CA PHE A 220 7.26 -32.15 22.57
C PHE A 220 7.68 -31.57 23.94
N ARG A 221 6.61 -31.21 24.69
CA ARG A 221 6.34 -31.15 26.16
C ARG A 221 7.06 -30.08 27.00
N ARG A 222 6.34 -29.16 27.68
CA ARG A 222 5.57 -29.25 28.97
C ARG A 222 6.54 -29.63 30.11
N VAL A 223 6.77 -28.82 31.15
CA VAL A 223 5.97 -28.63 32.39
C VAL A 223 6.59 -27.48 33.24
N SER A 224 5.84 -27.09 34.25
CA SER A 224 5.79 -25.96 35.20
C SER A 224 6.95 -25.66 36.17
N SER A 225 6.93 -24.39 36.63
CA SER A 225 6.98 -23.87 38.03
C SER A 225 8.21 -24.06 38.95
N ILE A 226 8.56 -22.95 39.63
CA ILE A 226 8.94 -22.76 41.06
C ILE A 226 10.14 -21.81 41.27
N ASP A 227 9.80 -20.64 41.83
CA ASP A 227 10.33 -19.89 42.98
C ASP A 227 11.83 -19.69 43.30
N ALA A 228 12.02 -18.49 43.90
CA ALA A 228 13.01 -18.09 44.92
C ALA A 228 14.48 -17.93 44.51
N ALA A 229 15.30 -17.08 45.12
CA ALA A 229 15.19 -15.90 45.98
C ALA A 229 16.64 -15.42 46.20
N SER A 230 16.83 -14.12 46.50
CA SER A 230 17.93 -13.55 47.32
C SER A 230 19.39 -13.76 46.84
N ASP A 231 20.42 -12.98 47.14
CA ASP A 231 20.66 -11.63 47.65
C ASP A 231 22.20 -11.50 47.67
N THR A 232 22.70 -10.26 47.68
CA THR A 232 24.05 -9.84 48.11
C THR A 232 25.21 -10.25 47.17
N SER A 233 26.26 -9.46 46.94
CA SER A 233 26.91 -8.47 47.80
C SER A 233 27.74 -7.50 46.96
N ILE A 234 27.81 -6.29 47.48
CA ILE A 234 28.71 -5.19 47.14
C ILE A 234 30.03 -5.44 47.88
N VAL A 235 31.17 -5.22 47.23
CA VAL A 235 32.36 -4.61 47.87
C VAL A 235 33.19 -3.85 46.84
N ASP A 236 33.31 -2.55 47.12
CA ASP A 236 34.21 -1.55 46.56
C ASP A 236 35.62 -1.74 47.16
N LEU A 237 36.69 -1.46 46.41
CA LEU A 237 37.98 -1.04 46.96
C LEU A 237 38.74 -0.18 45.94
N SER A 238 38.81 1.11 46.25
CA SER A 238 39.65 2.13 45.60
C SER A 238 41.12 1.98 46.01
N ILE A 239 42.07 2.20 45.09
CA ILE A 239 43.46 2.57 45.43
C ILE A 239 43.98 3.67 44.49
N GLU A 240 44.10 4.84 45.11
CA GLU A 240 45.17 5.85 45.11
C GLU A 240 45.80 6.49 43.85
N ARG A 241 45.98 7.80 44.06
CA ARG A 241 46.58 8.85 43.24
C ARG A 241 48.11 8.80 43.27
N LYS A 242 48.75 9.31 42.21
CA LYS A 242 50.01 10.07 42.33
C LYS A 242 49.98 11.32 41.45
N VAL A 243 50.45 12.41 42.03
CA VAL A 243 50.62 13.77 41.47
C VAL A 243 52.11 14.10 41.58
N THR A 244 52.71 14.74 40.57
CA THR A 244 53.79 15.74 40.69
C THR A 244 54.01 16.51 39.36
N PRO A 245 54.64 17.71 39.36
CA PRO A 245 54.15 18.85 38.57
C PRO A 245 55.20 19.53 37.65
N THR A 246 54.75 20.66 37.06
CA THR A 246 55.46 21.86 36.56
C THR A 246 56.17 21.87 35.19
N GLY A 247 55.79 22.87 34.38
CA GLY A 247 56.51 23.35 33.20
C GLY A 247 55.76 24.51 32.51
N TYR A 248 56.23 25.74 32.71
CA TYR A 248 55.76 27.00 32.11
C TYR A 248 56.19 27.10 30.62
N GLY A 249 55.37 27.73 29.76
CA GLY A 249 55.92 28.46 28.59
C GLY A 249 55.11 28.50 27.28
N MET A 250 54.49 29.66 27.05
CA MET A 250 54.27 30.36 25.78
C MET A 250 53.18 29.94 24.78
N SER A 251 52.52 30.99 24.31
CA SER A 251 51.33 31.10 23.48
C SER A 251 51.57 30.85 21.99
N ARG A 252 50.57 30.28 21.31
CA ARG A 252 50.20 30.62 19.91
C ARG A 252 48.79 30.10 19.60
N SER A 253 47.93 31.04 19.21
CA SER A 253 46.53 30.85 18.79
C SER A 253 46.45 29.99 17.52
N THR A 254 45.83 28.80 17.61
CA THR A 254 45.27 28.02 16.49
C THR A 254 44.09 27.16 16.98
N LYS A 255 43.17 26.84 16.08
CA LYS A 255 41.83 26.23 16.29
C LYS A 255 41.83 24.84 16.95
N GLY A 256 40.76 24.52 17.70
CA GLY A 256 40.14 23.19 17.68
C GLY A 256 39.98 22.42 19.01
N LEU A 257 38.78 21.85 19.17
CA LEU A 257 38.38 20.69 19.98
C LEU A 257 38.47 20.78 21.52
N SER A 258 37.31 20.84 22.18
CA SER A 258 37.12 20.19 23.47
C SER A 258 35.90 19.27 23.40
N SER A 259 36.17 18.01 23.69
CA SER A 259 35.24 16.91 23.86
C SER A 259 34.69 16.90 25.29
N GLY A 260 33.39 16.67 25.43
CA GLY A 260 32.83 16.12 26.68
C GLY A 260 31.66 16.90 27.25
N VAL A 261 30.45 16.67 26.73
CA VAL A 261 29.22 16.91 27.50
C VAL A 261 28.26 15.75 27.23
N VAL A 262 27.89 15.06 28.32
CA VAL A 262 26.82 14.06 28.38
C VAL A 262 25.55 14.71 27.81
N SER A 263 25.14 14.30 26.61
CA SER A 263 24.05 14.93 25.87
C SER A 263 22.74 14.19 26.11
N ASP A 264 21.73 14.90 26.59
CA ASP A 264 20.39 14.37 26.81
C ASP A 264 19.81 13.77 25.50
N PRO A 265 19.09 12.63 25.55
CA PRO A 265 18.50 11.99 24.36
C PRO A 265 17.43 12.83 23.62
N LYS A 266 17.06 13.99 24.17
CA LYS A 266 16.21 15.00 23.53
C LYS A 266 17.01 15.99 22.68
N ASP A 267 18.27 16.26 23.04
CA ASP A 267 19.12 17.20 22.33
C ASP A 267 19.76 16.54 21.10
N SER A 268 20.12 15.26 21.17
CA SER A 268 20.57 14.48 20.01
C SER A 268 19.51 14.41 18.89
N ARG A 269 18.22 14.38 19.24
CA ARG A 269 17.09 14.42 18.28
C ARG A 269 16.85 15.81 17.68
N LYS A 270 17.10 16.88 18.42
CA LYS A 270 17.03 18.24 17.90
C LYS A 270 18.20 18.52 16.96
N LEU A 271 19.40 18.07 17.33
CA LEU A 271 20.62 18.12 16.52
C LEU A 271 20.47 17.29 15.23
N SER A 272 19.88 16.09 15.28
CA SER A 272 19.64 15.30 14.07
C SER A 272 18.64 15.97 13.13
N SER A 273 17.63 16.66 13.68
CA SER A 273 16.62 17.41 12.92
C SER A 273 17.19 18.66 12.23
N THR A 274 18.13 19.38 12.86
CA THR A 274 18.73 20.59 12.26
C THR A 274 19.68 20.21 11.13
N VAL A 275 20.53 19.21 11.37
CA VAL A 275 21.50 18.68 10.40
C VAL A 275 20.79 18.18 9.13
N LEU A 276 19.63 17.55 9.26
CA LEU A 276 18.85 17.13 8.08
C LEU A 276 18.25 18.30 7.31
N ARG A 277 17.73 19.31 8.01
CA ARG A 277 17.13 20.48 7.37
C ARG A 277 18.18 21.22 6.55
N GLU A 278 19.39 21.32 7.08
CA GLU A 278 20.54 21.93 6.40
C GLU A 278 20.97 21.09 5.21
N GLY A 279 21.12 19.77 5.36
CA GLY A 279 21.45 18.90 4.25
C GLY A 279 20.42 18.91 3.11
N THR A 280 19.12 18.98 3.42
CA THR A 280 18.08 19.15 2.38
C THR A 280 18.17 20.49 1.68
N ALA A 281 18.45 21.58 2.42
CA ALA A 281 18.57 22.91 1.84
C ALA A 281 19.78 23.02 0.89
N TYR A 282 20.90 22.38 1.23
CA TYR A 282 22.07 22.33 0.35
C TYR A 282 21.86 21.44 -0.87
N SER A 283 21.15 20.32 -0.73
CA SER A 283 20.74 19.50 -1.89
C SER A 283 19.83 20.29 -2.85
N ASP A 284 18.84 21.02 -2.33
CA ASP A 284 17.94 21.84 -3.15
C ASP A 284 18.67 22.98 -3.86
N ARG A 285 19.67 23.59 -3.21
CA ARG A 285 20.53 24.62 -3.82
C ARG A 285 21.42 24.07 -4.93
N GLY A 286 21.95 22.85 -4.77
CA GLY A 286 22.69 22.18 -5.84
C GLY A 286 21.81 21.89 -7.06
N GLU A 287 20.55 21.47 -6.86
CA GLU A 287 19.60 21.28 -7.95
C GLU A 287 19.26 22.61 -8.66
N GLN A 288 19.17 23.72 -7.93
CA GLN A 288 18.98 25.05 -8.51
C GLN A 288 20.19 25.50 -9.35
N ALA A 289 21.41 25.27 -8.86
CA ALA A 289 22.64 25.59 -9.61
C ALA A 289 22.75 24.80 -10.92
N ILE A 290 22.29 23.53 -10.95
CA ILE A 290 22.19 22.76 -12.21
C ILE A 290 21.21 23.41 -13.19
N LEU A 291 20.09 23.96 -12.72
CA LEU A 291 19.10 24.63 -13.57
C LEU A 291 19.63 25.96 -14.13
N GLU A 292 20.53 26.62 -13.40
CA GLU A 292 21.17 27.88 -13.79
C GLU A 292 22.37 27.66 -14.75
N GLY A 293 22.85 26.42 -14.86
CA GLY A 293 23.94 26.03 -15.77
C GLY A 293 25.32 25.97 -15.12
N ASP A 294 25.41 26.25 -13.82
CA ASP A 294 26.66 26.33 -13.07
C ASP A 294 27.00 24.99 -12.40
N SER A 295 27.62 24.10 -13.18
CA SER A 295 27.94 22.73 -12.74
C SER A 295 28.92 22.69 -11.55
N GLU A 296 29.90 23.60 -11.50
CA GLU A 296 30.93 23.62 -10.44
C GLU A 296 30.33 24.04 -9.09
N ILE A 297 29.42 25.02 -9.11
CA ILE A 297 28.73 25.50 -7.90
C ILE A 297 27.77 24.42 -7.39
N ALA A 298 27.11 23.70 -8.29
CA ALA A 298 26.26 22.58 -7.93
C ALA A 298 27.03 21.47 -7.20
N GLU A 299 28.23 21.11 -7.70
CA GLU A 299 29.08 20.10 -7.06
C GLU A 299 29.48 20.50 -5.64
N ALA A 300 29.90 21.74 -5.43
CA ALA A 300 30.24 22.26 -4.10
C ALA A 300 29.07 22.19 -3.11
N TRP A 301 27.84 22.50 -3.57
CA TRP A 301 26.64 22.37 -2.74
C TRP A 301 26.31 20.92 -2.40
N PHE A 302 26.50 19.99 -3.35
CA PHE A 302 26.26 18.57 -3.11
C PHE A 302 27.30 17.95 -2.18
N ASP A 303 28.53 18.44 -2.17
CA ASP A 303 29.57 18.00 -1.24
C ASP A 303 29.25 18.45 0.18
N GLN A 304 28.80 19.70 0.36
CA GLN A 304 28.30 20.18 1.66
C GLN A 304 27.08 19.38 2.13
N ALA A 305 26.11 19.12 1.24
CA ALA A 305 24.95 18.30 1.57
C ALA A 305 25.35 16.89 2.05
N ALA A 306 26.37 16.30 1.43
CA ALA A 306 26.87 14.98 1.79
C ALA A 306 27.48 14.95 3.21
N GLU A 307 28.21 15.99 3.62
CA GLU A 307 28.77 16.09 4.99
C GLU A 307 27.68 16.11 6.06
N TYR A 308 26.65 16.94 5.88
CA TYR A 308 25.52 17.00 6.81
C TYR A 308 24.78 15.66 6.89
N TRP A 309 24.62 14.97 5.76
CA TRP A 309 23.96 13.67 5.77
C TRP A 309 24.79 12.56 6.41
N LYS A 310 26.11 12.57 6.23
CA LYS A 310 27.04 11.69 6.97
C LYS A 310 26.94 11.95 8.48
N GLN A 311 26.90 13.21 8.90
CA GLN A 311 26.70 13.59 10.31
C GLN A 311 25.34 13.13 10.86
N ALA A 312 24.25 13.28 10.10
CA ALA A 312 22.93 12.83 10.51
C ALA A 312 22.84 11.30 10.68
N ILE A 313 23.49 10.56 9.79
CA ILE A 313 23.56 9.09 9.85
C ILE A 313 24.40 8.64 11.06
N ALA A 314 25.51 9.32 11.35
CA ALA A 314 26.36 9.02 12.50
C ALA A 314 25.63 9.26 13.84
N LEU A 315 24.81 10.30 13.93
CA LEU A 315 24.02 10.60 15.14
C LEU A 315 22.91 9.56 15.41
N THR A 316 22.32 8.98 14.37
CA THR A 316 21.22 8.00 14.50
C THR A 316 21.28 6.91 13.44
N PRO A 317 22.14 5.89 13.62
CA PRO A 317 22.28 4.81 12.65
C PRO A 317 20.98 4.00 12.54
N GLY A 318 20.41 3.93 11.33
CA GLY A 318 19.17 3.21 11.03
C GLY A 318 17.94 4.10 10.76
N ASN A 319 18.05 5.40 11.02
CA ASN A 319 17.09 6.39 10.53
C ASN A 319 17.66 7.08 9.28
N TYR A 320 16.81 7.60 8.39
CA TYR A 320 17.19 8.33 7.16
C TYR A 320 17.71 7.48 5.99
N ILE A 321 16.92 6.46 5.61
CA ILE A 321 17.12 5.62 4.42
C ILE A 321 17.24 6.45 3.12
N GLU A 322 16.53 7.58 3.03
CA GLU A 322 16.56 8.46 1.86
C GLU A 322 17.93 9.12 1.67
N ALA A 323 18.55 9.61 2.76
CA ALA A 323 19.89 10.18 2.74
C ALA A 323 20.96 9.13 2.38
N GLN A 324 20.82 7.91 2.93
CA GLN A 324 21.69 6.78 2.57
C GLN A 324 21.57 6.41 1.08
N ASN A 325 20.37 6.40 0.53
CA ASN A 325 20.15 6.08 -0.88
C ASN A 325 20.71 7.17 -1.79
N TRP A 326 20.53 8.45 -1.45
CA TRP A 326 21.05 9.53 -2.27
C TRP A 326 22.58 9.59 -2.23
N LEU A 327 23.23 9.37 -1.08
CA LEU A 327 24.71 9.26 -1.02
C LEU A 327 25.23 8.11 -1.89
N LYS A 328 24.50 6.97 -1.94
CA LYS A 328 24.84 5.85 -2.83
C LYS A 328 24.66 6.20 -4.30
N ILE A 329 23.60 6.93 -4.65
CA ILE A 329 23.32 7.36 -6.03
C ILE A 329 24.37 8.37 -6.50
N THR A 330 24.76 9.33 -5.64
CA THR A 330 25.75 10.36 -5.94
C THR A 330 27.19 9.86 -5.79
N LYS A 331 27.40 8.58 -5.47
CA LYS A 331 28.70 7.94 -5.21
C LYS A 331 29.54 8.65 -4.12
N ARG A 332 28.88 9.37 -3.20
CA ARG A 332 29.51 10.09 -2.07
C ARG A 332 29.51 9.27 -0.77
N PHE A 333 29.26 7.96 -0.90
CA PHE A 333 29.19 7.01 0.20
C PHE A 333 30.49 6.20 0.26
N GLU A 334 31.46 6.69 1.04
CA GLU A 334 32.67 5.95 1.38
C GLU A 334 32.47 5.29 2.76
N PHE A 335 32.65 3.97 2.82
CA PHE A 335 32.86 3.25 4.08
C PHE A 335 34.38 3.23 4.30
N GLU A 336 34.86 3.84 5.37
CA GLU A 336 36.03 3.32 6.09
C GLU A 336 35.55 2.31 7.15
#